data_AF-A0A848ZPB1-F1
#
_entry.id   AF-A0A848ZPB1-F1
#
_cell.length_a   1.000
_cell.length_b   1.000
_cell.length_c   1.000
_cell.angle_alpha   90.00
_cell.angle_beta   90.00
_cell.angle_gamma   90.00
#
_symmetry.space_group_name_H-M   'P 1'
#
loop_
_entity.id
_entity.type
_entity.pdbx_description
1 polymer ?
#
loop_
_entity_poly.entity_id
_entity_poly.type
_entity_poly.pdbx_seq_one_letter_code
_entity_poly.pdbx_strand_id
1 'polypeptide(L)'
;MMKLITKNRTMRRLAKGLGAIFAIKLLLLFGAMIFHSCESDEAEYENFQRQEALSKFEALVKETTPRISGIVRDHVTGLPNDVLLNAKSNRQLEHKARRIMKPLVEETKELLLTYNVTEDEVTKEFEDPNDPRIALVGLFLLAAENNQKKEVAVNFAQAFGAFSFAQTNELTEAKPDWVDCMITAVGIDVAVEFLKGNVTEAIAKKAIRKVASRVLGALGAAIAAYEFASCMGWF
;
A
#
# COMPACT_ATOMS: atom_id res chain seq x y z
N MET A 1 -65.11 56.26 -4.86
CA MET A 1 -64.34 55.90 -3.63
C MET A 1 -64.40 54.39 -3.36
N MET A 2 -64.11 53.53 -4.34
CA MET A 2 -64.35 52.08 -4.19
C MET A 2 -63.46 51.28 -5.14
N LYS A 3 -62.18 51.05 -4.78
CA LYS A 3 -61.28 50.14 -5.54
C LYS A 3 -60.07 49.59 -4.78
N LEU A 4 -59.98 49.74 -3.45
CA LEU A 4 -58.78 49.33 -2.69
C LEU A 4 -58.92 48.04 -1.85
N ILE A 5 -60.10 47.43 -1.74
CA ILE A 5 -60.33 46.32 -0.80
C ILE A 5 -59.99 44.93 -1.40
N THR A 6 -59.95 44.77 -2.73
CA THR A 6 -59.70 43.46 -3.37
C THR A 6 -58.23 43.04 -3.47
N LYS A 7 -57.28 43.95 -3.29
CA LYS A 7 -55.83 43.69 -3.48
C LYS A 7 -55.22 42.74 -2.42
N ASN A 8 -55.83 42.64 -1.24
CA ASN A 8 -55.23 41.91 -0.11
C ASN A 8 -55.48 40.38 -0.15
N ARG A 9 -56.55 39.94 -0.82
CA ARG A 9 -56.95 38.51 -0.86
C ARG A 9 -56.08 37.69 -1.81
N THR A 10 -55.65 38.29 -2.92
CA THR A 10 -54.76 37.67 -3.91
C THR A 10 -53.32 37.55 -3.39
N MET A 11 -52.80 38.55 -2.68
CA MET A 11 -51.46 38.46 -2.06
C MET A 11 -51.35 37.34 -1.02
N ARG A 12 -52.37 37.13 -0.18
CA ARG A 12 -52.38 36.01 0.78
C ARG A 12 -52.37 34.63 0.12
N ARG A 13 -52.90 34.49 -1.09
CA ARG A 13 -52.89 33.21 -1.83
C ARG A 13 -51.52 32.95 -2.46
N LEU A 14 -50.87 33.98 -2.99
CA LEU A 14 -49.51 33.88 -3.55
C LEU A 14 -48.47 33.56 -2.47
N ALA A 15 -48.54 34.22 -1.31
CA ALA A 15 -47.61 33.97 -0.20
C ALA A 15 -47.67 32.52 0.31
N LYS A 16 -48.87 31.91 0.35
CA LYS A 16 -49.04 30.50 0.76
C LYS A 16 -48.44 29.52 -0.25
N GLY A 17 -48.60 29.79 -1.55
CA GLY A 17 -47.99 28.98 -2.61
C GLY A 17 -46.46 29.04 -2.59
N LEU A 18 -45.90 30.24 -2.43
CA LEU A 18 -44.45 30.45 -2.38
C LEU A 18 -43.82 29.80 -1.14
N GLY A 19 -44.51 29.85 0.01
CA GLY A 19 -44.07 29.19 1.24
C GLY A 19 -44.01 27.67 1.10
N ALA A 20 -44.97 27.04 0.42
CA ALA A 20 -44.98 25.60 0.19
C ALA A 20 -43.82 25.15 -0.71
N ILE A 21 -43.55 25.88 -1.79
CA ILE A 21 -42.43 25.58 -2.70
C ILE A 21 -41.09 25.73 -1.96
N PHE A 22 -40.95 26.77 -1.14
CA PHE A 22 -39.76 26.97 -0.33
C PHE A 22 -39.57 25.84 0.68
N ALA A 23 -40.63 25.41 1.38
CA ALA A 23 -40.58 24.31 2.33
C ALA A 23 -40.19 22.98 1.67
N ILE A 24 -40.73 22.67 0.48
CA ILE A 24 -40.36 21.46 -0.27
C ILE A 24 -38.89 21.48 -0.67
N LYS A 25 -38.39 22.61 -1.19
CA LYS A 25 -36.96 22.74 -1.55
C LYS A 25 -36.05 22.59 -0.33
N LEU A 26 -36.44 23.18 0.80
CA LEU A 26 -35.70 23.07 2.05
C LEU A 26 -35.64 21.61 2.51
N LEU A 27 -36.76 20.89 2.43
CA LEU A 27 -36.87 19.49 2.82
C LEU A 27 -36.03 18.57 1.91
N LEU A 28 -35.97 18.84 0.61
CA LEU A 28 -35.08 18.13 -0.31
C LEU A 28 -33.59 18.38 -0.01
N LEU A 29 -33.23 19.61 0.37
CA LEU A 29 -31.86 19.99 0.70
C LEU A 29 -31.41 19.35 2.02
N PHE A 30 -32.27 19.35 3.04
CA PHE A 30 -32.03 18.61 4.29
C PHE A 30 -31.98 17.10 4.06
N GLY A 31 -32.84 16.56 3.19
CA GLY A 31 -32.78 15.15 2.79
C GLY A 31 -31.43 14.79 2.16
N ALA A 32 -30.96 15.57 1.19
CA ALA A 32 -29.68 15.32 0.53
C ALA A 32 -28.48 15.42 1.49
N MET A 33 -28.49 16.36 2.44
CA MET A 33 -27.45 16.46 3.48
C MET A 33 -27.40 15.22 4.37
N ILE A 34 -28.55 14.68 4.78
CA ILE A 34 -28.61 13.46 5.61
C ILE A 34 -28.04 12.26 4.86
N PHE A 35 -28.32 12.14 3.55
CA PHE A 35 -27.75 11.05 2.74
C PHE A 35 -26.24 11.21 2.51
N HIS A 36 -25.75 12.42 2.27
CA HIS A 36 -24.32 12.66 2.08
C HIS A 36 -23.49 12.46 3.36
N SER A 37 -24.04 12.75 4.55
CA SER A 37 -23.34 12.52 5.81
C SER A 37 -23.17 11.05 6.17
N CYS A 38 -23.97 10.12 5.63
CA CYS A 38 -23.79 8.69 5.91
C CYS A 38 -22.68 8.04 5.05
N GLU A 39 -22.35 8.59 3.88
CA GLU A 39 -21.40 7.96 2.95
C GLU A 39 -19.97 8.51 3.10
N SER A 40 -19.79 9.72 3.63
CA SER A 40 -18.46 10.32 3.82
C SER A 40 -17.66 9.72 4.97
N ASP A 41 -18.34 9.32 6.04
CA ASP A 41 -17.67 9.00 7.31
C ASP A 41 -17.00 7.62 7.28
N GLU A 42 -17.56 6.66 6.53
CA GLU A 42 -17.01 5.30 6.43
C GLU A 42 -15.73 5.25 5.58
N ALA A 43 -15.73 5.91 4.41
CA ALA A 43 -14.60 5.92 3.50
C ALA A 43 -13.39 6.71 4.05
N GLU A 44 -13.63 7.80 4.77
CA GLU A 44 -12.56 8.58 5.39
C GLU A 44 -11.95 7.83 6.58
N TYR A 45 -12.78 7.16 7.39
CA TYR A 45 -12.34 6.36 8.52
C TYR A 45 -11.49 5.13 8.10
N GLU A 46 -11.90 4.41 7.05
CA GLU A 46 -11.10 3.30 6.51
C GLU A 46 -9.70 3.76 6.04
N ASN A 47 -9.63 4.91 5.36
CA ASN A 47 -8.36 5.45 4.90
C ASN A 47 -7.44 5.84 6.06
N PHE A 48 -7.99 6.37 7.15
CA PHE A 48 -7.22 6.68 8.35
C PHE A 48 -6.61 5.41 8.97
N GLN A 49 -7.39 4.35 9.13
CA GLN A 49 -6.89 3.07 9.66
C GLN A 49 -5.80 2.46 8.78
N ARG A 50 -5.96 2.51 7.45
CA ARG A 50 -4.94 2.05 6.50
C ARG A 50 -3.64 2.83 6.64
N GLN A 51 -3.71 4.16 6.73
CA GLN A 51 -2.52 5.01 6.89
C GLN A 51 -1.80 4.77 8.22
N GLU A 52 -2.56 4.56 9.31
CA GLU A 52 -2.00 4.21 10.61
C GLU A 52 -1.26 2.87 10.55
N ALA A 53 -1.89 1.83 9.98
CA ALA A 53 -1.27 0.51 9.82
C ALA A 53 -0.02 0.55 8.93
N LEU A 54 -0.05 1.30 7.83
CA LEU A 54 1.12 1.49 6.96
C LEU A 54 2.27 2.20 7.67
N SER A 55 1.97 3.26 8.43
CA SER A 55 2.97 4.01 9.19
C SER A 55 3.62 3.13 10.27
N LYS A 56 2.81 2.34 10.99
CA LYS A 56 3.28 1.37 11.99
C LYS A 56 4.16 0.30 11.34
N PHE A 57 3.74 -0.24 10.19
CA PHE A 57 4.52 -1.19 9.42
C PHE A 57 5.86 -0.60 8.94
N GLU A 58 5.86 0.61 8.37
CA GLU A 58 7.08 1.29 7.93
C GLU A 58 8.08 1.49 9.09
N ALA A 59 7.61 1.94 10.25
CA ALA A 59 8.43 2.09 11.44
C ALA A 59 9.06 0.75 11.86
N LEU A 60 8.30 -0.34 11.80
CA LEU A 60 8.78 -1.66 12.13
C LEU A 60 9.82 -2.18 11.12
N VAL A 61 9.65 -1.90 9.83
CA VAL A 61 10.66 -2.24 8.81
C VAL A 61 11.95 -1.49 9.11
N LYS A 62 11.89 -0.19 9.39
CA LYS A 62 13.08 0.62 9.76
C LYS A 62 13.78 0.07 11.00
N GLU A 63 13.03 -0.35 12.02
CA GLU A 63 13.60 -0.95 13.24
C GLU A 63 14.24 -2.33 12.97
N THR A 64 13.61 -3.14 12.13
CA THR A 64 14.03 -4.53 11.88
C THR A 64 15.19 -4.62 10.91
N THR A 65 15.32 -3.64 10.00
CA THR A 65 16.30 -3.61 8.92
C THR A 65 17.76 -3.75 9.39
N PRO A 66 18.24 -3.02 10.42
CA PRO A 66 19.59 -3.23 10.95
C PRO A 66 19.85 -4.68 11.40
N ARG A 67 18.84 -5.35 11.96
CA ARG A 67 18.95 -6.75 12.39
C ARG A 67 19.03 -7.71 11.20
N ILE A 68 18.28 -7.43 10.14
CA ILE A 68 18.34 -8.17 8.87
C ILE A 68 19.71 -8.00 8.23
N SER A 69 20.27 -6.78 8.22
CA SER A 69 21.57 -6.48 7.61
C SER A 69 22.71 -7.37 8.14
N GLY A 70 22.65 -7.74 9.43
CA GLY A 70 23.62 -8.65 10.03
C GLY A 70 23.59 -10.03 9.36
N ILE A 71 22.39 -10.59 9.13
CA ILE A 71 22.24 -11.88 8.43
C ILE A 71 22.69 -11.77 6.98
N VAL A 72 22.26 -10.71 6.28
CA VAL A 72 22.58 -10.54 4.86
C VAL A 72 24.09 -10.36 4.66
N ARG A 73 24.75 -9.56 5.48
CA ARG A 73 26.22 -9.40 5.44
C ARG A 73 26.95 -10.70 5.77
N ASP A 74 26.50 -11.44 6.78
CA ASP A 74 27.07 -12.76 7.12
C ASP A 74 26.98 -13.71 5.90
N HIS A 75 25.90 -13.59 5.11
CA HIS A 75 25.68 -14.41 3.92
C HIS A 75 26.48 -13.94 2.69
N VAL A 76 26.52 -12.63 2.42
CA VAL A 76 27.18 -12.05 1.23
C VAL A 76 28.70 -12.01 1.38
N THR A 77 29.22 -11.63 2.55
CA THR A 77 30.68 -11.58 2.79
C THR A 77 31.29 -12.96 3.10
N GLY A 78 30.44 -13.90 3.52
CA GLY A 78 30.79 -15.30 3.79
C GLY A 78 30.72 -16.23 2.58
N LEU A 79 30.65 -15.71 1.35
CA LEU A 79 30.77 -16.48 0.10
C LEU A 79 32.25 -16.56 -0.33
N PRO A 80 33.06 -17.52 0.15
CA PRO A 80 34.19 -17.97 -0.65
C PRO A 80 33.65 -18.56 -1.96
N ASN A 81 34.45 -18.54 -3.02
CA ASN A 81 34.10 -19.09 -4.35
C ASN A 81 33.65 -20.57 -4.36
N ASP A 82 33.61 -21.26 -3.20
CA ASP A 82 33.03 -22.58 -3.04
C ASP A 82 31.53 -22.48 -2.69
N VAL A 83 30.71 -22.56 -3.74
CA VAL A 83 29.24 -22.53 -3.77
C VAL A 83 28.57 -23.68 -2.98
N LEU A 84 29.33 -24.50 -2.27
CA LEU A 84 28.84 -25.57 -1.40
C LEU A 84 28.74 -25.09 0.06
N LEU A 85 27.89 -24.10 0.29
CA LEU A 85 27.39 -23.84 1.64
C LEU A 85 26.74 -25.13 2.17
N ASN A 86 27.36 -25.72 3.20
CA ASN A 86 26.85 -26.92 3.85
C ASN A 86 25.36 -26.73 4.20
N ALA A 87 24.50 -27.67 3.80
CA ALA A 87 23.04 -27.59 4.00
C ALA A 87 22.64 -27.26 5.46
N LYS A 88 23.49 -27.61 6.43
CA LYS A 88 23.32 -27.26 7.84
C LYS A 88 23.43 -25.75 8.12
N SER A 89 24.34 -25.05 7.47
CA SER A 89 24.52 -23.59 7.59
C SER A 89 23.32 -22.85 7.01
N ASN A 90 22.85 -23.26 5.81
CA ASN A 90 21.67 -22.66 5.18
C ASN A 90 20.41 -22.83 6.03
N ARG A 91 20.19 -23.99 6.65
CA ARG A 91 19.06 -24.20 7.58
C ARG A 91 19.12 -23.27 8.79
N GLN A 92 20.31 -23.02 9.34
CA GLN A 92 20.48 -22.12 10.47
C GLN A 92 20.22 -20.66 10.09
N LEU A 93 20.68 -20.25 8.90
CA LEU A 93 20.40 -18.93 8.33
C LEU A 93 18.92 -18.72 8.06
N GLU A 94 18.25 -19.68 7.41
CA GLU A 94 16.80 -19.69 7.19
C GLU A 94 16.03 -19.54 8.50
N HIS A 95 16.40 -20.31 9.53
CA HIS A 95 15.75 -20.21 10.84
C HIS A 95 16.01 -18.86 11.53
N LYS A 96 17.22 -18.29 11.39
CA LYS A 96 17.56 -16.96 11.91
C LYS A 96 16.74 -15.88 11.18
N ALA A 97 16.67 -15.95 9.84
CA ALA A 97 15.89 -15.05 9.01
C ALA A 97 14.41 -15.10 9.39
N ARG A 98 13.82 -16.29 9.51
CA ARG A 98 12.42 -16.47 9.95
C ARG A 98 12.14 -15.80 11.30
N ARG A 99 13.04 -15.94 12.27
CA ARG A 99 12.88 -15.30 13.60
C ARG A 99 12.95 -13.77 13.52
N ILE A 100 13.86 -13.21 12.72
CA ILE A 100 14.00 -11.75 12.57
C ILE A 100 12.83 -11.16 11.76
N MET A 101 12.35 -11.89 10.75
CA MET A 101 11.25 -11.45 9.89
C MET A 101 9.87 -11.61 10.53
N LYS A 102 9.73 -12.47 11.55
CA LYS A 102 8.45 -12.71 12.24
C LYS A 102 7.66 -11.42 12.58
N PRO A 103 8.22 -10.40 13.24
CA PRO A 103 7.48 -9.16 13.52
C PRO A 103 6.91 -8.50 12.25
N LEU A 104 7.64 -8.51 11.13
CA LEU A 104 7.15 -7.97 9.86
C LEU A 104 6.01 -8.80 9.28
N VAL A 105 6.04 -10.13 9.46
CA VAL A 105 4.94 -11.01 9.03
C VAL A 105 3.66 -10.71 9.81
N GLU A 106 3.74 -10.65 11.14
CA GLU A 106 2.58 -10.36 11.99
C GLU A 106 1.97 -9.01 11.64
N GLU A 107 2.80 -7.96 11.53
CA GLU A 107 2.32 -6.62 11.21
C GLU A 107 1.78 -6.53 9.77
N THR A 108 2.32 -7.32 8.84
CA THR A 108 1.75 -7.39 7.49
C THR A 108 0.36 -8.01 7.49
N LYS A 109 0.08 -9.00 8.34
CA LYS A 109 -1.26 -9.58 8.44
C LYS A 109 -2.26 -8.55 8.97
N GLU A 110 -1.88 -7.80 10.01
CA GLU A 110 -2.69 -6.69 10.51
C GLU A 110 -2.94 -5.63 9.43
N LEU A 111 -1.91 -5.28 8.67
CA LEU A 111 -2.04 -4.38 7.53
C LEU A 111 -3.01 -4.93 6.47
N LEU A 112 -2.90 -6.22 6.13
CA LEU A 112 -3.77 -6.86 5.13
C LEU A 112 -5.24 -6.89 5.55
N LEU A 113 -5.54 -7.00 6.85
CA LEU A 113 -6.91 -6.89 7.36
C LEU A 113 -7.53 -5.53 7.03
N THR A 114 -6.75 -4.44 7.02
CA THR A 114 -7.24 -3.10 6.61
C THR A 114 -7.60 -3.00 5.12
N TYR A 115 -7.16 -3.98 4.31
CA TYR A 115 -7.51 -4.14 2.90
C TYR A 115 -8.58 -5.20 2.68
N ASN A 116 -9.31 -5.62 3.72
CA ASN A 116 -10.31 -6.68 3.69
C ASN A 116 -9.74 -8.05 3.23
N VAL A 117 -8.44 -8.27 3.43
CA VAL A 117 -7.81 -9.57 3.15
C VAL A 117 -7.74 -10.37 4.44
N THR A 118 -8.40 -11.53 4.46
CA THR A 118 -8.50 -12.38 5.65
C THR A 118 -7.29 -13.30 5.82
N GLU A 119 -7.02 -13.77 7.05
CA GLU A 119 -5.93 -14.73 7.29
C GLU A 119 -6.11 -16.05 6.51
N ASP A 120 -7.35 -16.49 6.27
CA ASP A 120 -7.65 -17.67 5.47
C ASP A 120 -7.17 -17.51 4.02
N GLU A 121 -7.30 -16.31 3.45
CA GLU A 121 -6.84 -16.01 2.09
C GLU A 121 -5.32 -15.95 1.99
N VAL A 122 -4.66 -15.43 3.02
CA VAL A 122 -3.19 -15.46 3.12
C VAL A 122 -2.71 -16.91 3.24
N THR A 123 -3.31 -17.69 4.14
CA THR A 123 -2.93 -19.08 4.40
C THR A 123 -3.15 -19.98 3.17
N LYS A 124 -4.19 -19.70 2.38
CA LYS A 124 -4.46 -20.41 1.12
C LYS A 124 -3.33 -20.28 0.10
N GLU A 125 -2.61 -19.16 0.10
CA GLU A 125 -1.54 -18.90 -0.89
C GLU A 125 -0.13 -19.20 -0.35
N PHE A 126 0.11 -19.07 0.97
CA PHE A 126 1.45 -19.26 1.56
C PHE A 126 1.71 -20.61 2.24
N GLU A 127 0.70 -21.48 2.39
CA GLU A 127 0.73 -22.76 3.13
C GLU A 127 1.02 -22.64 4.64
N ASP A 128 1.94 -21.77 5.05
CA ASP A 128 2.30 -21.42 6.43
C ASP A 128 1.85 -19.98 6.73
N PRO A 129 0.98 -19.74 7.75
CA PRO A 129 0.55 -18.38 8.12
C PRO A 129 1.69 -17.53 8.69
N ASN A 130 2.84 -18.13 9.02
CA ASN A 130 4.04 -17.44 9.49
C ASN A 130 5.15 -17.43 8.43
N ASP A 131 4.81 -17.58 7.16
CA ASP A 131 5.78 -17.53 6.07
C ASP A 131 6.42 -16.13 5.96
N PRO A 132 7.75 -16.00 6.06
CA PRO A 132 8.45 -14.71 5.95
C PRO A 132 8.23 -13.98 4.64
N ARG A 133 7.82 -14.68 3.57
CA ARG A 133 7.46 -14.07 2.29
C ARG A 133 6.23 -13.16 2.42
N ILE A 134 5.35 -13.39 3.39
CA ILE A 134 4.21 -12.50 3.67
C ILE A 134 4.70 -11.07 3.91
N ALA A 135 5.83 -10.86 4.61
CA ALA A 135 6.37 -9.53 4.87
C ALA A 135 6.65 -8.71 3.59
N LEU A 136 6.97 -9.37 2.47
CA LEU A 136 7.19 -8.70 1.18
C LEU A 136 5.89 -8.15 0.59
N VAL A 137 4.73 -8.74 0.93
CA VAL A 137 3.43 -8.17 0.59
C VAL A 137 3.26 -6.84 1.33
N GLY A 138 3.65 -6.76 2.60
CA GLY A 138 3.62 -5.51 3.36
C GLY A 138 4.50 -4.43 2.75
N LEU A 139 5.73 -4.79 2.35
CA LEU A 139 6.63 -3.87 1.64
C LEU A 139 6.04 -3.42 0.30
N PHE A 140 5.35 -4.32 -0.40
CA PHE A 140 4.66 -4.01 -1.65
C PHE A 140 3.55 -2.97 -1.45
N LEU A 141 2.68 -3.18 -0.46
CA LEU A 141 1.60 -2.26 -0.12
C LEU A 141 2.15 -0.89 0.30
N LEU A 142 3.21 -0.89 1.12
CA LEU A 142 3.89 0.33 1.55
C LEU A 142 4.46 1.11 0.37
N ALA A 143 5.11 0.43 -0.58
CA ALA A 143 5.60 1.05 -1.80
C ALA A 143 4.44 1.63 -2.61
N ALA A 144 3.38 0.86 -2.85
CA ALA A 144 2.25 1.28 -3.67
C ALA A 144 1.54 2.54 -3.13
N GLU A 145 1.32 2.61 -1.82
CA GLU A 145 0.64 3.73 -1.17
C GLU A 145 1.49 5.00 -1.13
N ASN A 146 2.81 4.87 -0.96
CA ASN A 146 3.69 6.05 -0.96
C ASN A 146 3.90 6.67 -2.34
N ASN A 147 3.60 5.95 -3.42
CA ASN A 147 3.60 6.51 -4.78
C ASN A 147 2.36 7.33 -5.10
N GLN A 148 1.20 7.00 -4.53
CA GLN A 148 -0.02 7.80 -4.71
C GLN A 148 0.15 9.22 -4.14
N LYS A 149 0.94 9.38 -3.07
CA LYS A 149 1.27 10.70 -2.49
C LYS A 149 2.11 11.57 -3.43
N LYS A 150 2.71 10.99 -4.48
CA LYS A 150 3.52 11.66 -5.48
C LYS A 150 2.84 11.55 -6.86
N GLU A 151 1.67 12.15 -7.05
CA GLU A 151 1.14 12.33 -8.41
C GLU A 151 2.10 13.22 -9.23
N VAL A 152 3.03 12.60 -9.95
CA VAL A 152 3.81 13.23 -11.01
C VAL A 152 3.84 12.27 -12.20
N ALA A 153 3.37 12.77 -13.35
CA ALA A 153 3.27 12.03 -14.60
C ALA A 153 4.61 11.40 -15.02
N VAL A 154 4.75 10.09 -14.83
CA VAL A 154 5.89 9.31 -15.31
C VAL A 154 5.75 9.00 -16.80
N ASN A 155 6.65 9.57 -17.60
CA ASN A 155 6.73 9.33 -19.05
C ASN A 155 7.39 7.96 -19.32
N PHE A 156 6.54 7.00 -19.65
CA PHE A 156 6.83 5.56 -19.69
C PHE A 156 7.75 5.08 -20.83
N ALA A 157 8.16 5.96 -21.74
CA ALA A 157 8.96 5.58 -22.91
C ALA A 157 10.47 5.41 -22.62
N GLN A 158 10.98 5.98 -21.52
CA GLN A 158 12.40 5.90 -21.18
C GLN A 158 12.75 4.77 -20.20
N ALA A 159 11.79 4.24 -19.45
CA ALA A 159 12.02 3.17 -18.47
C ALA A 159 12.19 1.76 -19.09
N PHE A 160 11.74 1.56 -20.33
CA PHE A 160 11.73 0.24 -21.00
C PHE A 160 12.79 0.06 -22.10
N GLY A 161 13.68 1.05 -22.29
CA GLY A 161 14.72 1.00 -23.31
C GLY A 161 16.04 0.35 -22.88
N ALA A 162 16.30 0.17 -21.59
CA ALA A 162 17.62 -0.23 -21.11
C ALA A 162 17.58 -1.13 -19.87
N PHE A 163 17.05 -2.35 -20.01
CA PHE A 163 17.56 -3.48 -19.20
C PHE A 163 18.90 -3.93 -19.78
N SER A 164 19.90 -3.05 -19.68
CA SER A 164 21.28 -3.35 -20.03
C SER A 164 22.19 -2.71 -19.00
N PHE A 165 22.97 -3.57 -18.36
CA PHE A 165 24.06 -3.25 -17.44
C PHE A 165 24.81 -1.97 -17.82
N ALA A 166 24.90 -1.03 -16.88
CA ALA A 166 25.80 0.12 -16.81
C ALA A 166 25.82 1.11 -18.00
N GLN A 167 25.27 2.32 -17.79
CA GLN A 167 25.99 3.54 -18.17
C GLN A 167 25.50 4.77 -17.39
N THR A 168 26.48 5.38 -16.73
CA THR A 168 26.50 6.74 -16.19
C THR A 168 26.11 7.75 -17.26
N ASN A 169 25.21 8.68 -16.96
CA ASN A 169 25.27 10.08 -17.39
C ASN A 169 24.36 10.91 -16.49
N GLU A 170 24.93 12.00 -15.98
CA GLU A 170 24.33 13.09 -15.19
C GLU A 170 22.80 13.08 -15.08
N LEU A 171 22.30 12.58 -13.95
CA LEU A 171 20.96 12.87 -13.47
C LEU A 171 21.10 13.58 -12.13
N THR A 172 20.56 14.79 -12.07
CA THR A 172 19.99 15.37 -10.84
C THR A 172 19.47 14.27 -9.94
N GLU A 173 19.88 14.28 -8.66
CA GLU A 173 19.53 13.33 -7.59
C GLU A 173 18.01 13.11 -7.46
N ALA A 174 17.42 12.37 -8.39
CA ALA A 174 16.08 11.84 -8.25
C ALA A 174 16.20 10.71 -7.24
N LYS A 175 15.74 10.96 -6.00
CA LYS A 175 15.61 9.91 -5.00
C LYS A 175 14.91 8.72 -5.65
N PRO A 176 15.45 7.49 -5.52
CA PRO A 176 14.85 6.32 -6.15
C PRO A 176 13.40 6.21 -5.72
N ASP A 177 12.52 5.94 -6.68
CA ASP A 177 11.11 5.83 -6.35
C ASP A 177 10.86 4.55 -5.57
N TRP A 178 9.85 4.56 -4.68
CA TRP A 178 9.52 3.40 -3.85
C TRP A 178 9.26 2.15 -4.72
N VAL A 179 8.70 2.39 -5.91
CA VAL A 179 8.51 1.40 -6.97
C VAL A 179 9.81 0.74 -7.39
N ASP A 180 10.78 1.56 -7.81
CA ASP A 180 12.02 1.11 -8.41
C ASP A 180 12.81 0.28 -7.40
N CYS A 181 12.78 0.72 -6.14
CA CYS A 181 13.33 -0.03 -5.01
C CYS A 181 12.66 -1.40 -4.85
N MET A 182 11.33 -1.46 -4.92
CA MET A 182 10.59 -2.70 -4.73
C MET A 182 10.78 -3.69 -5.90
N ILE A 183 10.76 -3.19 -7.15
CA ILE A 183 11.02 -4.01 -8.34
C ILE A 183 12.43 -4.60 -8.27
N THR A 184 13.42 -3.77 -7.92
CA THR A 184 14.82 -4.20 -7.79
C THR A 184 14.97 -5.25 -6.71
N ALA A 185 14.40 -5.00 -5.53
CA ALA A 185 14.56 -5.87 -4.36
C ALA A 185 13.86 -7.23 -4.47
N VAL A 186 12.70 -7.29 -5.14
CA VAL A 186 11.89 -8.53 -5.23
C VAL A 186 12.01 -9.18 -6.61
N GLY A 187 12.47 -8.48 -7.63
CA GLY A 187 12.58 -9.00 -8.99
C GLY A 187 11.22 -9.29 -9.64
N ILE A 188 10.19 -8.53 -9.26
CA ILE A 188 8.83 -8.71 -9.74
C ILE A 188 8.44 -7.51 -10.62
N ASP A 189 8.46 -7.71 -11.95
CA ASP A 189 8.00 -6.74 -12.97
C ASP A 189 6.54 -6.29 -12.84
N VAL A 190 5.78 -6.89 -11.92
CA VAL A 190 4.32 -6.75 -11.83
C VAL A 190 3.91 -5.39 -11.24
N ALA A 191 4.83 -4.62 -10.67
CA ALA A 191 4.51 -3.37 -9.98
C ALA A 191 3.78 -2.35 -10.89
N VAL A 192 4.05 -2.32 -12.20
CA VAL A 192 3.53 -1.29 -13.11
C VAL A 192 2.00 -1.16 -13.16
N GLU A 193 1.25 -2.26 -13.09
CA GLU A 193 -0.23 -2.21 -13.09
C GLU A 193 -0.80 -1.82 -11.74
N PHE A 194 -0.08 -2.12 -10.66
CA PHE A 194 -0.52 -1.90 -9.29
C PHE A 194 -0.32 -0.48 -8.79
N LEU A 195 0.51 0.29 -9.50
CA LEU A 195 0.97 1.61 -9.10
C LEU A 195 0.17 2.76 -9.74
N LYS A 196 -0.83 2.43 -10.57
CA LYS A 196 -1.64 3.42 -11.29
C LYS A 196 -2.98 3.73 -10.60
N GLY A 197 -3.20 3.29 -9.36
CA GLY A 197 -4.43 3.57 -8.64
C GLY A 197 -4.39 3.15 -7.16
N ASN A 198 -5.50 3.42 -6.47
CA ASN A 198 -5.69 3.06 -5.07
C ASN A 198 -5.48 1.56 -4.85
N VAL A 199 -4.77 1.19 -3.78
CA VAL A 199 -4.56 -0.21 -3.44
C VAL A 199 -5.89 -0.80 -2.97
N THR A 200 -6.50 -1.62 -3.82
CA THR A 200 -7.74 -2.34 -3.51
C THR A 200 -7.45 -3.74 -2.97
N GLU A 201 -8.46 -4.37 -2.36
CA GLU A 201 -8.44 -5.77 -1.96
C GLU A 201 -7.94 -6.70 -3.08
N ALA A 202 -8.40 -6.49 -4.32
CA ALA A 202 -7.98 -7.26 -5.48
C ALA A 202 -6.47 -7.11 -5.78
N ILE A 203 -5.93 -5.91 -5.56
CA ILE A 203 -4.51 -5.62 -5.72
C ILE A 203 -3.70 -6.35 -4.64
N ALA A 204 -4.12 -6.24 -3.38
CA ALA A 204 -3.49 -6.92 -2.26
C ALA A 204 -3.45 -8.45 -2.47
N LYS A 205 -4.58 -9.05 -2.89
CA LYS A 205 -4.66 -10.49 -3.21
C LYS A 205 -3.75 -10.90 -4.38
N LYS A 206 -3.66 -10.07 -5.42
CA LYS A 206 -2.77 -10.34 -6.56
C LYS A 206 -1.29 -10.22 -6.15
N ALA A 207 -0.95 -9.29 -5.24
CA ALA A 207 0.39 -9.18 -4.67
C ALA A 207 0.77 -10.44 -3.86
N ILE A 208 -0.12 -10.91 -2.98
CA ILE A 208 0.02 -12.16 -2.21
C ILE A 208 0.36 -13.32 -3.14
N ARG A 209 -0.47 -13.57 -4.16
CA ARG A 209 -0.26 -14.68 -5.11
C ARG A 209 1.09 -14.60 -5.83
N LYS A 210 1.50 -13.38 -6.22
CA LYS A 210 2.77 -13.18 -6.93
C LYS A 210 3.96 -13.43 -6.04
N VAL A 211 3.96 -12.89 -4.82
CA VAL A 211 5.02 -13.09 -3.83
C VAL A 211 5.14 -14.56 -3.44
N ALA A 212 4.00 -15.22 -3.17
CA ALA A 212 3.95 -16.65 -2.87
C ALA A 212 4.59 -17.51 -3.98
N SER A 213 4.41 -17.11 -5.25
CA SER A 213 4.92 -17.87 -6.40
C SER A 213 6.41 -17.68 -6.72
N ARG A 214 7.10 -16.64 -6.22
CA ARG A 214 8.43 -16.25 -6.74
C ARG A 214 9.58 -16.19 -5.74
N VAL A 215 9.32 -16.08 -4.44
CA VAL A 215 10.39 -15.79 -3.46
C VAL A 215 10.92 -17.08 -2.83
N LEU A 216 12.25 -17.22 -2.79
CA LEU A 216 12.98 -18.44 -2.43
C LEU A 216 13.11 -18.68 -0.91
N GLY A 217 12.03 -18.54 -0.14
CA GLY A 217 12.02 -18.85 1.31
C GLY A 217 12.36 -17.66 2.22
N ALA A 218 12.73 -17.94 3.47
CA ALA A 218 12.88 -16.91 4.51
C ALA A 218 14.12 -16.04 4.31
N LEU A 219 15.23 -16.65 3.86
CA LEU A 219 16.45 -15.91 3.58
C LEU A 219 16.25 -14.97 2.38
N GLY A 220 15.58 -15.43 1.33
CA GLY A 220 15.23 -14.60 0.18
C GLY A 220 14.35 -13.41 0.57
N ALA A 221 13.33 -13.63 1.41
CA ALA A 221 12.49 -12.55 1.93
C ALA A 221 13.28 -11.53 2.77
N ALA A 222 14.22 -12.00 3.60
CA ALA A 222 15.09 -11.12 4.38
C ALA A 222 16.01 -10.28 3.49
N ILE A 223 16.62 -10.87 2.46
CA ILE A 223 17.47 -10.15 1.49
C ILE A 223 16.66 -9.06 0.77
N ALA A 224 15.50 -9.42 0.24
CA ALA A 224 14.61 -8.46 -0.43
C ALA A 224 14.18 -7.31 0.49
N ALA A 225 13.85 -7.60 1.75
CA ALA A 225 13.52 -6.56 2.73
C ALA A 225 14.70 -5.62 3.00
N TYR A 226 15.92 -6.16 3.08
CA TYR A 226 17.14 -5.37 3.24
C TYR A 226 17.45 -4.49 2.04
N GLU A 227 17.38 -5.04 0.81
CA GLU A 227 17.63 -4.30 -0.43
C GLU A 227 16.61 -3.17 -0.62
N PHE A 228 15.33 -3.45 -0.35
CA PHE A 228 14.29 -2.44 -0.39
C PHE A 228 14.59 -1.30 0.59
N ALA A 229 14.87 -1.62 1.86
CA ALA A 229 15.16 -0.62 2.88
C ALA A 229 16.46 0.17 2.57
N SER A 230 17.46 -0.49 1.98
CA SER A 230 18.70 0.16 1.53
C SER A 230 18.43 1.15 0.41
N CYS A 231 17.61 0.76 -0.57
CA CYS A 231 17.22 1.63 -1.67
C CYS A 231 16.41 2.84 -1.18
N MET A 232 15.61 2.65 -0.13
CA MET A 232 14.88 3.73 0.53
C MET A 232 15.75 4.68 1.36
N GLY A 233 17.04 4.39 1.55
CA GLY A 233 17.97 5.21 2.32
C GLY A 233 17.62 5.28 3.81
N TRP A 234 17.08 4.20 4.37
CA TRP A 234 16.73 4.14 5.79
C TRP A 234 17.91 3.89 6.72
N PHE A 235 19.09 3.62 6.17
CA PHE A 235 20.34 3.42 6.89
C PHE A 235 21.54 3.62 5.96
#